data_AF-A0A2I0NPI4-F1
#
_entry.id   AF-A0A2I0NPI4-F1
#
_cell.length_a   1.000
_cell.length_b   1.000
_cell.length_c   1.000
_cell.angle_alpha   90.00
_cell.angle_beta   90.00
_cell.angle_gamma   90.00
#
_symmetry.space_group_name_H-M   'P 1'
#
loop_
_entity.id
_entity.type
_entity.pdbx_description
1 polymer ?
#
loop_
_entity_poly.entity_id
_entity_poly.type
_entity_poly.pdbx_seq_one_letter_code
_entity_poly.pdbx_strand_id
1 'polypeptide(L)'
;MALSRKDAHVKKALRLIENDFETWYGLYKVFEIIREDAGNIVKRGWCTEAELKRCTQTANSPEALGLTARHAKTIPAPPDPMSLTSAKSFIQKLMNAWLEEKKAQHGL
;
A
#
# COMPACT_ATOMS: atom_id res chain seq x y z
N MET A 1 -13.55 -14.42 1.51
CA MET A 1 -14.45 -13.23 1.42
C MET A 1 -15.21 -13.25 0.09
N ALA A 2 -16.52 -12.98 0.06
CA ALA A 2 -17.33 -13.06 -1.18
C ALA A 2 -16.84 -12.16 -2.32
N LEU A 3 -16.34 -10.97 -1.96
CA LEU A 3 -15.80 -9.98 -2.88
C LEU A 3 -14.60 -10.50 -3.71
N SER A 4 -13.70 -11.27 -3.10
CA SER A 4 -12.54 -11.87 -3.81
C SER A 4 -12.90 -12.89 -4.90
N ARG A 5 -14.13 -13.41 -4.91
CA ARG A 5 -14.63 -14.27 -5.99
C ARG A 5 -15.16 -13.45 -7.18
N LYS A 6 -15.51 -12.18 -6.95
CA LYS A 6 -16.08 -11.27 -7.94
C LYS A 6 -15.07 -10.28 -8.50
N ASP A 7 -14.00 -9.98 -7.76
CA ASP A 7 -13.01 -8.96 -8.12
C ASP A 7 -11.57 -9.50 -8.13
N ALA A 8 -10.92 -9.43 -9.29
CA ALA A 8 -9.59 -9.98 -9.51
C ALA A 8 -8.48 -9.22 -8.75
N HIS A 9 -8.61 -7.90 -8.61
CA HIS A 9 -7.65 -7.09 -7.85
C HIS A 9 -7.75 -7.43 -6.36
N VAL A 10 -8.96 -7.55 -5.82
CA VAL A 10 -9.18 -7.98 -4.42
C VAL A 10 -8.59 -9.37 -4.18
N LYS A 11 -8.80 -10.31 -5.12
CA LYS A 11 -8.20 -11.64 -5.04
C LYS A 11 -6.66 -11.60 -5.01
N LYS A 12 -6.05 -10.77 -5.86
CA LYS A 12 -4.59 -10.60 -5.94
C LYS A 12 -4.03 -9.98 -4.66
N ALA A 13 -4.69 -8.95 -4.13
CA ALA A 13 -4.29 -8.30 -2.88
C ALA A 13 -4.34 -9.26 -1.69
N LEU A 14 -5.42 -10.04 -1.53
CA LEU A 14 -5.54 -11.02 -0.43
C LEU A 14 -4.44 -12.08 -0.47
N ARG A 15 -4.08 -12.58 -1.66
CA ARG A 15 -2.94 -13.51 -1.79
C ARG A 15 -1.64 -12.89 -1.33
N LEU A 16 -1.37 -11.64 -1.66
CA LEU A 16 -0.15 -10.97 -1.17
C LEU A 16 -0.20 -10.77 0.35
N ILE A 17 -1.37 -10.48 0.90
CA ILE A 17 -1.54 -10.31 2.34
C ILE A 17 -1.22 -11.60 3.08
N GLU A 18 -1.69 -12.74 2.58
CA GLU A 18 -1.44 -14.06 3.15
C GLU A 18 0.05 -14.47 3.10
N ASN A 19 0.84 -13.92 2.16
CA ASN A 19 2.20 -14.39 1.90
C ASN A 19 3.32 -13.44 2.33
N ASP A 20 3.11 -12.10 2.33
CA ASP A 20 4.21 -11.13 2.42
C ASP A 20 3.84 -9.81 3.13
N PHE A 21 2.71 -9.74 3.85
CA PHE A 21 2.24 -8.47 4.47
C PHE A 21 3.04 -7.98 5.68
N GLU A 22 4.13 -8.67 6.02
CA GLU A 22 5.03 -8.31 7.11
C GLU A 22 6.35 -7.72 6.60
N THR A 23 6.46 -7.43 5.30
CA THR A 23 7.67 -6.85 4.71
C THR A 23 7.37 -5.58 3.92
N TRP A 24 8.36 -4.71 3.75
CA TRP A 24 8.25 -3.53 2.88
C TRP A 24 7.86 -3.88 1.44
N TYR A 25 8.34 -5.03 0.94
CA TYR A 25 8.02 -5.52 -0.38
C TYR A 25 6.53 -5.86 -0.52
N GLY A 26 5.98 -6.66 0.40
CA GLY A 26 4.58 -7.04 0.33
C GLY A 26 3.63 -5.88 0.62
N LEU A 27 3.96 -5.03 1.60
CA LEU A 27 3.19 -3.80 1.87
C LEU A 27 3.08 -2.91 0.62
N TYR A 28 4.20 -2.69 -0.07
CA TYR A 28 4.20 -1.84 -1.25
C TYR A 28 3.50 -2.50 -2.45
N LYS A 29 3.61 -3.83 -2.63
CA LYS A 29 2.85 -4.53 -3.69
C LYS A 29 1.33 -4.42 -3.49
N VAL A 30 0.86 -4.48 -2.24
CA VAL A 30 -0.56 -4.25 -1.93
C VAL A 30 -0.95 -2.81 -2.27
N PHE A 31 -0.12 -1.84 -1.88
CA PHE A 31 -0.30 -0.44 -2.28
C PHE A 31 -0.37 -0.25 -3.81
N GLU A 32 0.51 -0.90 -4.57
CA GLU A 32 0.52 -0.82 -6.03
C GLU A 32 -0.80 -1.31 -6.62
N ILE A 33 -1.34 -2.43 -6.13
CA ILE A 33 -2.64 -2.95 -6.58
C ILE A 33 -3.78 -1.97 -6.27
N ILE A 34 -3.82 -1.43 -5.05
CA ILE A 34 -4.85 -0.46 -4.66
C ILE A 34 -4.77 0.78 -5.56
N ARG A 35 -3.57 1.30 -5.80
CA ARG A 35 -3.36 2.48 -6.64
C ARG A 35 -3.66 2.22 -8.12
N GLU A 36 -3.31 1.05 -8.63
CA GLU A 36 -3.59 0.64 -10.01
C GLU A 36 -5.10 0.57 -10.27
N ASP A 37 -5.85 -0.05 -9.36
CA ASP A 37 -7.29 -0.23 -9.51
C ASP A 37 -8.11 1.03 -9.15
N ALA A 38 -7.74 1.75 -8.08
CA ALA A 38 -8.45 2.94 -7.63
C ALA A 38 -8.00 4.23 -8.35
N GLY A 39 -6.80 4.28 -8.91
CA GLY A 39 -6.22 5.50 -9.48
C GLY A 39 -5.74 6.49 -8.40
N ASN A 40 -6.17 7.76 -8.47
CA ASN A 40 -5.65 8.81 -7.58
C ASN A 40 -6.30 8.78 -6.19
N ILE A 41 -5.71 7.99 -5.29
CA ILE A 41 -6.18 7.80 -3.90
C ILE A 41 -6.15 9.08 -3.03
N VAL A 42 -5.32 10.07 -3.38
CA VAL A 42 -5.31 11.38 -2.69
C VAL A 42 -6.56 12.17 -3.07
N LYS A 43 -6.90 12.23 -4.37
CA LYS A 43 -8.14 12.87 -4.85
C LYS A 43 -9.40 12.18 -4.31
N ARG A 44 -9.32 10.89 -3.96
CA ARG A 44 -10.39 10.15 -3.28
C ARG A 44 -10.46 10.43 -1.77
N GLY A 45 -9.50 11.16 -1.20
CA GLY A 45 -9.47 11.50 0.23
C GLY A 45 -9.02 10.36 1.15
N TRP A 46 -8.43 9.29 0.63
CA TRP A 46 -8.01 8.14 1.44
C TRP A 46 -6.72 8.41 2.23
N CYS A 47 -5.90 9.34 1.74
CA CYS A 47 -4.70 9.84 2.39
C CYS A 47 -4.33 11.24 1.91
N THR A 48 -3.43 11.87 2.63
CA THR A 48 -2.77 13.12 2.23
C THR A 48 -1.59 12.85 1.29
N GLU A 49 -1.20 13.85 0.50
CA GLU A 49 0.02 13.79 -0.32
C GLU A 49 1.27 13.56 0.54
N ALA A 50 1.30 14.15 1.74
CA ALA A 50 2.42 14.01 2.67
C ALA A 50 2.56 12.57 3.18
N GLU A 51 1.47 11.92 3.60
CA GLU A 51 1.48 10.50 4.01
C GLU A 51 1.94 9.60 2.86
N LEU A 52 1.38 9.81 1.66
CA LEU A 52 1.71 9.02 0.47
C LEU A 52 3.19 9.18 0.09
N LYS A 53 3.68 10.43 0.03
CA LYS A 53 5.08 10.73 -0.28
C LYS A 53 6.02 10.12 0.76
N ARG A 54 5.71 10.28 2.06
CA ARG A 54 6.52 9.74 3.14
C ARG A 54 6.61 8.22 3.09
N CYS A 55 5.47 7.52 2.89
CA CYS A 55 5.44 6.06 2.77
C CYS A 55 6.28 5.59 1.57
N THR A 56 6.02 6.15 0.38
CA THR A 56 6.69 5.75 -0.86
C THR A 56 8.17 6.10 -0.87
N GLN A 57 8.57 7.26 -0.34
CA GLN A 57 9.97 7.64 -0.23
C GLN A 57 10.72 6.73 0.77
N THR A 58 10.10 6.41 1.91
CA THR A 58 10.69 5.47 2.88
C THR A 58 10.94 4.11 2.24
N ALA A 59 9.90 3.51 1.63
CA ALA A 59 9.98 2.18 1.01
C ALA A 59 11.06 2.08 -0.09
N ASN A 60 11.38 3.20 -0.72
CA ASN A 60 12.31 3.26 -1.85
C ASN A 60 13.72 3.69 -1.43
N SER A 61 13.96 4.10 -0.18
CA SER A 61 15.24 4.66 0.26
C SER A 61 16.15 3.62 0.94
N PRO A 62 17.30 3.27 0.35
CA PRO A 62 18.33 2.48 1.04
C PRO A 62 18.89 3.17 2.27
N GLU A 63 18.91 4.51 2.31
CA GLU A 63 19.31 5.27 3.49
C GLU A 63 18.36 5.02 4.66
N ALA A 64 17.05 4.90 4.40
CA ALA A 64 16.06 4.59 5.43
C ALA A 64 16.01 3.09 5.79
N LEU A 65 16.15 2.19 4.82
CA LEU A 65 15.78 0.78 4.97
C LEU A 65 16.90 -0.24 4.68
N GLY A 66 18.08 0.22 4.30
CA GLY A 66 19.19 -0.64 3.88
C GLY A 66 18.78 -1.60 2.77
N LEU A 67 19.07 -2.89 2.96
CA LEU A 67 18.78 -3.97 1.99
C LEU A 67 17.28 -4.25 1.79
N THR A 68 16.43 -3.74 2.69
CA THR A 68 14.97 -3.94 2.58
C THR A 68 14.28 -2.87 1.75
N ALA A 69 15.03 -1.85 1.28
CA ALA A 69 14.53 -0.86 0.33
C ALA A 69 14.20 -1.50 -1.03
N ARG A 70 13.14 -1.02 -1.69
CA ARG A 70 12.73 -1.52 -3.01
C ARG A 70 13.68 -1.18 -4.15
N HIS A 71 14.51 -0.16 -3.98
CA HIS A 71 15.43 0.31 -5.00
C HIS A 71 16.86 0.22 -4.49
N ALA A 72 17.78 -0.24 -5.35
CA ALA A 72 19.21 -0.27 -5.04
C ALA A 72 19.92 1.09 -5.31
N LYS A 73 19.26 2.04 -5.99
CA LYS A 73 19.80 3.37 -6.25
C LYS A 73 19.73 4.24 -5.00
N THR A 74 20.65 5.20 -4.86
CA THR A 74 20.68 6.15 -3.75
C THR A 74 19.45 7.07 -3.80
N ILE A 75 18.46 6.77 -2.97
CA ILE A 75 17.30 7.63 -2.73
C ILE A 75 17.38 8.09 -1.27
N PRO A 76 17.34 9.41 -1.01
CA PRO A 76 17.49 9.91 0.33
C PRO A 76 16.29 9.54 1.20
N ALA A 77 16.55 9.32 2.47
CA ALA A 77 15.51 9.13 3.47
C ALA A 77 14.65 10.40 3.59
N PRO A 78 13.33 10.30 3.83
CA PRO A 78 12.56 11.46 4.24
C PRO A 78 12.99 11.90 5.66
N PRO A 79 12.69 13.14 6.10
CA PRO A 79 13.08 13.63 7.43
C PRO A 79 12.52 12.80 8.60
N ASP A 80 11.36 12.16 8.40
CA ASP A 80 10.73 11.24 9.36
C ASP A 80 10.30 9.96 8.63
N PRO A 81 11.22 8.99 8.44
CA PRO A 81 10.90 7.72 7.78
C PRO A 81 9.81 6.95 8.51
N MET A 82 8.91 6.30 7.77
CA MET A 82 7.92 5.42 8.39
C MET A 82 8.61 4.18 8.97
N SER A 83 8.24 3.80 10.20
CA SER A 83 8.49 2.43 10.67
C SER A 83 7.69 1.43 9.84
N LEU A 84 8.10 0.16 9.82
CA LEU A 84 7.35 -0.92 9.17
C LEU A 84 5.91 -1.01 9.73
N THR A 85 5.73 -0.88 11.04
CA THR A 85 4.42 -0.87 11.69
C THR A 85 3.56 0.31 11.22
N SER A 86 4.13 1.52 11.15
CA SER A 86 3.42 2.70 10.65
C SER A 86 3.02 2.54 9.18
N ALA A 87 3.91 1.98 8.35
CA ALA A 87 3.61 1.68 6.96
C ALA A 87 2.50 0.63 6.84
N LYS A 88 2.53 -0.42 7.66
CA LYS A 88 1.47 -1.45 7.69
C LYS A 88 0.12 -0.84 8.04
N SER A 89 0.05 -0.02 9.09
CA SER A 89 -1.19 0.69 9.46
C SER A 89 -1.68 1.62 8.35
N PHE A 90 -0.76 2.32 7.68
CA PHE A 90 -1.09 3.16 6.52
C PHE A 90 -1.67 2.34 5.36
N ILE A 91 -1.08 1.20 5.01
CA ILE A 91 -1.60 0.32 3.95
C ILE A 91 -2.93 -0.31 4.34
N GLN A 92 -3.13 -0.68 5.61
CA GLN A 92 -4.42 -1.17 6.10
C GLN A 92 -5.52 -0.11 5.99
N LYS A 93 -5.23 1.16 6.30
CA LYS A 93 -6.16 2.28 6.10
C LYS A 93 -6.59 2.39 4.63
N LEU A 94 -5.63 2.37 3.70
CA LEU A 94 -5.92 2.43 2.26
C LEU A 94 -6.72 1.21 1.79
N MET A 95 -6.35 0.02 2.26
CA MET A 95 -7.05 -1.22 1.94
C MET A 95 -8.50 -1.18 2.41
N ASN A 96 -8.78 -0.70 3.62
CA ASN A 96 -10.15 -0.59 4.13
C ASN A 96 -10.98 0.35 3.26
N ALA A 97 -10.48 1.55 2.94
CA ALA A 97 -11.17 2.50 2.08
C ALA A 97 -11.48 1.92 0.69
N TRP A 98 -10.50 1.22 0.11
CA TRP A 98 -10.66 0.54 -1.18
C TRP A 98 -11.66 -0.61 -1.12
N LEU A 99 -11.62 -1.45 -0.08
CA LEU A 99 -12.55 -2.57 0.07
C LEU A 99 -13.99 -2.09 0.25
N GLU A 100 -14.23 -0.99 0.98
CA GLU A 100 -15.57 -0.39 1.07
C GLU A 100 -16.08 0.10 -0.29
N GLU A 101 -15.22 0.75 -1.08
CA GLU A 101 -15.59 1.17 -2.45
C GLU A 101 -15.90 -0.05 -3.34
N LYS A 102 -15.10 -1.12 -3.24
CA LYS A 102 -15.34 -2.36 -3.97
C LYS A 102 -16.63 -3.06 -3.55
N LYS A 103 -16.97 -3.07 -2.26
CA LYS A 103 -18.26 -3.61 -1.79
C LYS A 103 -19.42 -2.85 -2.43
N ALA A 104 -19.37 -1.51 -2.42
CA ALA A 104 -20.39 -0.68 -3.06
C ALA A 104 -20.53 -0.97 -4.56
N GLN A 105 -19.41 -1.12 -5.29
CA GLN A 105 -19.41 -1.45 -6.72
C GLN A 105 -20.05 -2.81 -7.03
N HIS A 106 -19.93 -3.78 -6.11
CA HIS A 106 -20.42 -5.16 -6.29
C HIS A 106 -21.75 -5.44 -5.56
N GLY A 107 -22.37 -4.41 -4.96
CA GLY A 107 -23.63 -4.50 -4.21
C GLY A 107 -23.54 -5.42 -2.98
N LEU A 108 -22.43 -5.34 -2.23
CA LEU A 108 -22.15 -6.14 -1.03
C LEU A 108 -22.13 -5.30 0.25
#